data_AF-A0A2V6HHW7-F1
#
_entry.id   AF-A0A2V6HHW7-F1
#
_cell.length_a   1.000
_cell.length_b   1.000
_cell.length_c   1.000
_cell.angle_alpha   90.00
_cell.angle_beta   90.00
_cell.angle_gamma   90.00
#
_symmetry.space_group_name_H-M   'P 1'
#
loop_
_entity.id
_entity.type
_entity.pdbx_description
1 polymer ?
#
loop_
_entity_poly.entity_id
_entity_poly.type
_entity_poly.pdbx_seq_one_letter_code
_entity_poly.pdbx_strand_id
1 'polypeptide(L)'
;MVNITPKTGFELLVWLGLAATGGFCEELVFRGYLTQQFRAWTGSRLFAVVLQGVVFGLAHGYYHKVMVVVMVQGWLLGLLAYWRKSLRPGMLAHGSQDAIGGLVAFFSSK
;
A
#
# COMPACT_ATOMS: atom_id res chain seq x y z
N MET A 1 -17.10 5.30 14.31
CA MET A 1 -15.91 4.52 13.91
C MET A 1 -14.99 4.43 15.10
N VAL A 2 -14.50 3.23 15.44
CA VAL A 2 -13.51 3.06 16.52
C VAL A 2 -12.22 3.75 16.09
N ASN A 3 -11.64 4.58 16.96
CA ASN A 3 -10.37 5.24 16.68
C ASN A 3 -9.23 4.24 16.93
N ILE A 4 -8.68 3.69 15.85
CA ILE A 4 -7.61 2.67 15.88
C ILE A 4 -6.20 3.27 15.87
N THR A 5 -6.07 4.60 15.90
CA THR A 5 -4.76 5.26 15.91
C THR A 5 -4.03 5.04 17.24
N PRO A 6 -2.68 4.91 17.23
CA PRO A 6 -1.92 4.65 18.44
C PRO A 6 -2.01 5.82 19.43
N LYS A 7 -2.17 5.51 20.72
CA LYS A 7 -2.25 6.44 21.87
C LYS A 7 -1.13 6.24 22.86
N THR A 8 -0.62 5.01 22.97
CA THR A 8 0.51 4.67 23.84
C THR A 8 1.78 4.38 23.04
N GLY A 9 2.94 4.44 23.70
CA GLY A 9 4.21 4.09 23.06
C GLY A 9 4.24 2.65 22.55
N PHE A 10 3.59 1.72 23.26
CA PHE A 10 3.48 0.33 22.84
C PHE A 10 2.62 0.18 21.57
N GLU A 11 1.46 0.84 21.52
CA GLU A 11 0.61 0.85 20.32
C GLU A 11 1.33 1.46 19.12
N LEU A 12 2.15 2.50 19.32
CA LEU A 12 2.96 3.07 18.26
C LEU A 12 4.01 2.06 17.74
N LEU A 13 4.68 1.32 18.62
CA LEU A 13 5.63 0.28 18.20
C LEU A 13 4.94 -0.82 17.37
N VAL A 14 3.76 -1.27 17.80
CA VAL A 14 2.95 -2.24 17.05
C VAL A 14 2.55 -1.68 15.69
N TRP A 15 2.11 -0.42 15.63
CA TRP A 15 1.77 0.27 14.39
C TRP A 15 2.95 0.32 13.41
N LEU A 16 4.14 0.67 13.88
CA LEU A 16 5.33 0.73 13.03
C LEU A 16 5.70 -0.65 12.47
N GLY A 17 5.53 -1.71 13.26
CA GLY A 17 5.69 -3.09 12.79
C GLY A 17 4.66 -3.48 11.72
N LEU A 18 3.39 -3.08 11.93
CA LEU A 18 2.31 -3.27 10.95
C LEU A 18 2.58 -2.48 9.66
N ALA A 19 3.02 -1.23 9.74
CA ALA A 19 3.37 -0.41 8.58
C ALA A 19 4.51 -1.04 7.76
N ALA A 20 5.56 -1.52 8.43
CA ALA A 20 6.68 -2.18 7.76
C ALA A 20 6.26 -3.48 7.06
N THR A 21 5.50 -4.33 7.77
CA THR A 21 5.04 -5.61 7.23
C THR A 21 3.95 -5.45 6.17
N GLY A 22 3.04 -4.50 6.33
CA GLY A 22 2.02 -4.12 5.34
C GLY A 22 2.67 -3.65 4.05
N GLY A 23 3.55 -2.66 4.11
CA GLY A 23 4.30 -2.16 2.95
C GLY A 23 5.11 -3.26 2.25
N PHE A 24 5.66 -4.23 2.98
CA PHE A 24 6.33 -5.39 2.39
C PHE A 24 5.35 -6.36 1.70
N CYS A 25 4.36 -6.84 2.44
CA CYS A 25 3.44 -7.88 2.00
C CYS A 25 2.57 -7.41 0.84
N GLU A 26 2.04 -6.20 0.92
CA GLU A 26 1.16 -5.66 -0.12
C GLU A 26 1.93 -5.41 -1.42
N GLU A 27 3.14 -4.88 -1.37
CA GLU A 27 3.95 -4.70 -2.57
C GLU A 27 4.34 -6.05 -3.20
N LEU A 28 4.66 -7.06 -2.38
CA LEU A 28 4.96 -8.41 -2.86
C LEU A 28 3.75 -9.07 -3.54
N VAL A 29 2.57 -8.99 -2.93
CA VAL A 29 1.34 -9.61 -3.45
C VAL A 29 0.83 -8.88 -4.68
N PHE A 30 0.64 -7.55 -4.60
CA PHE A 30 -0.01 -6.80 -5.67
C PHE A 30 0.95 -6.49 -6.83
N ARG A 31 2.13 -5.93 -6.55
CA ARG A 31 3.08 -5.46 -7.59
C ARG A 31 4.03 -6.56 -8.05
N GLY A 32 4.33 -7.51 -7.16
CA GLY A 32 5.07 -8.72 -7.49
C GLY A 32 4.19 -9.75 -8.19
N TYR A 33 3.38 -10.47 -7.41
CA TYR A 33 2.64 -11.64 -7.90
C TYR A 33 1.50 -11.26 -8.85
N LEU A 34 0.54 -10.45 -8.41
CA LEU A 34 -0.69 -10.18 -9.16
C LEU A 34 -0.42 -9.47 -10.50
N THR A 35 0.50 -8.51 -10.51
CA THR A 35 0.93 -7.84 -11.74
C THR A 35 1.55 -8.83 -12.74
N GLN A 36 2.30 -9.84 -12.28
CA GLN A 36 2.82 -10.88 -13.18
C GLN A 36 1.70 -11.75 -13.75
N GLN A 37 0.70 -12.13 -12.94
CA GLN A 37 -0.44 -12.92 -13.41
C GLN A 37 -1.25 -12.15 -14.46
N PHE A 38 -1.59 -10.89 -14.19
CA PHE A 38 -2.30 -10.06 -15.17
C PHE A 38 -1.49 -9.81 -16.43
N ARG A 39 -0.16 -9.67 -16.33
CA ARG A 39 0.70 -9.58 -17.52
C ARG A 39 0.66 -10.89 -18.32
N ALA A 40 0.70 -12.04 -17.66
CA ALA A 40 0.63 -13.33 -18.34
C ALA A 40 -0.71 -13.51 -19.08
N TRP A 41 -1.82 -13.01 -18.52
CA TRP A 41 -3.14 -13.09 -19.14
C TRP A 41 -3.35 -12.08 -20.27
N THR A 42 -2.82 -10.87 -20.13
CA THR A 42 -3.14 -9.76 -21.04
C THR A 42 -2.05 -9.47 -22.07
N GLY A 43 -0.84 -9.98 -21.88
CA GLY A 43 0.35 -9.66 -22.67
C GLY A 43 0.91 -8.25 -22.43
N SER A 44 0.20 -7.37 -21.71
CA SER A 44 0.58 -5.97 -21.51
C SER A 44 0.94 -5.68 -20.06
N ARG A 45 2.19 -5.26 -19.83
CA ARG A 45 2.65 -4.92 -18.47
C ARG A 45 1.99 -3.66 -17.93
N LEU A 46 1.71 -2.67 -18.79
CA LEU A 46 1.01 -1.46 -18.36
C LEU A 46 -0.45 -1.75 -18.02
N PHE A 47 -1.14 -2.56 -18.83
CA PHE A 47 -2.51 -2.95 -18.51
C PHE A 47 -2.58 -3.82 -17.23
N ALA A 48 -1.57 -4.66 -17.00
CA ALA A 48 -1.44 -5.39 -15.74
C ALA A 48 -1.32 -4.49 -14.51
N VAL A 49 -0.59 -3.37 -14.60
CA VAL A 49 -0.52 -2.36 -13.52
C VAL A 49 -1.89 -1.71 -13.28
N VAL A 50 -2.63 -1.41 -14.35
CA VAL A 50 -4.00 -0.88 -14.23
C VAL A 50 -4.89 -1.85 -13.47
N LEU A 51 -4.96 -3.11 -13.90
CA LEU A 51 -5.77 -4.15 -13.25
C LEU A 51 -5.34 -4.38 -11.80
N GLN A 52 -4.03 -4.44 -11.54
CA GLN A 52 -3.49 -4.56 -10.19
C GLN A 52 -3.95 -3.43 -9.27
N GLY A 53 -3.90 -2.17 -9.72
CA GLY A 53 -4.30 -1.05 -8.88
C GLY A 53 -5.81 -1.04 -8.63
N VAL A 54 -6.64 -1.45 -9.61
CA VAL A 54 -8.08 -1.63 -9.39
C VAL A 54 -8.34 -2.65 -8.29
N VAL A 55 -7.72 -3.83 -8.36
CA VAL A 55 -7.89 -4.87 -7.31
C VAL A 55 -7.36 -4.39 -5.96
N PHE A 56 -6.25 -3.66 -5.93
CA PHE A 56 -5.72 -3.04 -4.72
C PHE A 56 -6.71 -2.05 -4.09
N GLY A 57 -7.31 -1.18 -4.90
CA GLY A 57 -8.37 -0.28 -4.48
C GLY A 57 -9.56 -1.03 -3.93
N LEU A 58 -10.11 -2.00 -4.66
CA LEU A 58 -11.27 -2.78 -4.23
C LEU A 58 -11.04 -3.54 -2.91
N ALA A 59 -9.82 -4.04 -2.67
CA ALA A 59 -9.44 -4.64 -1.38
C ALA A 59 -9.54 -3.66 -0.20
N HIS A 60 -9.54 -2.35 -0.49
CA HIS A 60 -9.70 -1.24 0.45
C HIS A 60 -11.10 -0.61 0.40
N GLY A 61 -12.09 -1.28 -0.18
CA GLY A 61 -13.45 -0.75 -0.36
C GLY A 61 -14.18 -0.38 0.93
N TYR A 62 -13.76 -0.93 2.07
CA TYR A 62 -14.27 -0.55 3.39
C TYR A 62 -13.99 0.93 3.74
N TYR A 63 -13.04 1.57 3.07
CA TYR A 63 -12.79 3.02 3.18
C TYR A 63 -13.67 3.89 2.26
N HIS A 64 -14.66 3.31 1.58
CA HIS A 64 -15.65 4.01 0.75
C HIS A 64 -15.00 4.97 -0.25
N LYS A 65 -15.16 6.29 -0.09
CA LYS A 65 -14.61 7.30 -1.02
C LYS A 65 -13.08 7.36 -1.01
N VAL A 66 -12.44 7.06 0.12
CA VAL A 66 -10.97 7.06 0.25
C VAL A 66 -10.35 5.91 -0.54
N MET A 67 -11.12 4.86 -0.84
CA MET A 67 -10.73 3.76 -1.74
C MET A 67 -10.13 4.26 -3.06
N VAL A 68 -10.69 5.34 -3.63
CA VAL A 68 -10.21 5.90 -4.91
C VAL A 68 -8.79 6.47 -4.75
N VAL A 69 -8.48 7.10 -3.61
CA VAL A 69 -7.14 7.61 -3.31
C VAL A 69 -6.15 6.45 -3.15
N VAL A 70 -6.55 5.40 -2.44
CA VAL A 70 -5.74 4.18 -2.26
C VAL A 70 -5.50 3.47 -3.60
N MET A 71 -6.49 3.42 -4.48
CA MET A 71 -6.35 2.88 -5.84
C MET A 71 -5.31 3.67 -6.65
N VAL A 72 -5.39 5.01 -6.63
CA VAL A 72 -4.43 5.87 -7.32
C VAL A 72 -3.02 5.68 -6.77
N GLN A 73 -2.86 5.62 -5.45
CA GLN A 73 -1.59 5.30 -4.80
C GLN A 73 -1.06 3.93 -5.27
N GLY A 74 -1.94 2.93 -5.35
CA GLY A 74 -1.61 1.59 -5.86
C GLY A 74 -1.09 1.59 -7.30
N TRP A 75 -1.64 2.45 -8.17
CA TRP A 75 -1.12 2.66 -9.53
C TRP A 75 0.23 3.37 -9.52
N LEU A 76 0.41 4.40 -8.70
CA LEU A 76 1.69 5.11 -8.60
C LEU A 76 2.81 4.17 -8.14
N LEU A 77 2.56 3.32 -7.15
CA LEU A 77 3.50 2.31 -6.68
C LEU A 77 3.74 1.21 -7.73
N GLY A 78 2.70 0.79 -8.47
CA GLY A 78 2.84 -0.12 -9.60
C GLY A 78 3.69 0.45 -10.74
N LEU A 79 3.51 1.72 -11.08
CA LEU A 79 4.33 2.44 -12.06
C LEU A 79 5.77 2.62 -11.57
N LEU A 80 5.97 2.87 -10.28
CA LEU A 80 7.30 2.93 -9.65
C LEU A 80 8.01 1.57 -9.78
N ALA A 81 7.33 0.47 -9.45
CA ALA A 81 7.86 -0.88 -9.61
C ALA A 81 8.17 -1.21 -11.08
N TYR A 82 7.33 -0.76 -12.01
CA TYR A 82 7.56 -0.88 -13.45
C TYR A 82 8.84 -0.16 -13.88
N TRP A 83 8.98 1.13 -13.52
CA TRP A 83 10.13 1.96 -13.86
C TRP A 83 11.43 1.46 -13.24
N ARG A 84 11.40 1.14 -11.94
CA ARG A 84 12.60 0.73 -11.17
C ARG A 84 12.96 -0.74 -11.36
N LYS A 85 12.09 -1.54 -11.98
CA LYS A 85 12.25 -3.00 -12.13
C LYS A 85 12.54 -3.68 -10.77
N SER A 86 11.98 -3.14 -9.69
CA SER A 86 12.23 -3.58 -8.33
C SER A 86 11.07 -3.17 -7.43
N LEU A 87 10.72 -4.02 -6.47
CA LEU A 87 9.68 -3.73 -5.47
C LEU A 87 10.23 -2.95 -4.27
N ARG A 88 11.54 -2.99 -4.04
CA ARG A 88 12.17 -2.41 -2.84
C ARG A 88 11.84 -0.92 -2.64
N PRO A 89 11.88 -0.07 -3.68
CA PRO A 89 11.49 1.33 -3.52
C PRO A 89 10.03 1.49 -3.13
N GLY A 90 9.13 0.66 -3.69
CA GLY A 90 7.72 0.64 -3.34
C GLY A 90 7.49 0.21 -1.89
N MET A 91 8.17 -0.85 -1.44
CA MET A 91 8.08 -1.36 -0.06
C MET A 91 8.50 -0.30 0.95
N LEU A 92 9.61 0.38 0.69
CA LEU A 92 10.09 1.47 1.54
C LEU A 92 9.12 2.65 1.52
N ALA A 93 8.66 3.09 0.34
CA ALA A 93 7.75 4.23 0.23
C ALA A 93 6.40 3.97 0.91
N HIS A 94 5.81 2.80 0.67
CA HIS A 94 4.53 2.39 1.23
C HIS A 94 4.63 2.25 2.76
N GLY A 95 5.57 1.45 3.26
CA GLY A 95 5.75 1.29 4.71
C GLY A 95 6.11 2.61 5.41
N SER A 96 6.89 3.49 4.76
CA SER A 96 7.18 4.82 5.31
C SER A 96 5.93 5.70 5.38
N GLN A 97 5.06 5.67 4.37
CA GLN A 97 3.83 6.43 4.37
C GLN A 97 2.92 6.01 5.54
N ASP A 98 2.74 4.71 5.75
CA ASP A 98 1.91 4.18 6.83
C ASP A 98 2.50 4.48 8.21
N ALA A 99 3.84 4.40 8.33
CA ALA A 99 4.55 4.78 9.54
C ALA A 99 4.40 6.27 9.86
N ILE A 100 4.55 7.15 8.87
CA ILE A 100 4.33 8.60 9.03
C ILE A 100 2.90 8.88 9.46
N GLY A 101 1.91 8.21 8.86
CA GLY A 101 0.50 8.36 9.25
C GLY A 101 0.27 8.02 10.74
N GLY A 102 0.85 6.91 11.20
CA GLY A 102 0.77 6.51 12.62
C GLY A 102 1.47 7.49 13.56
N LEU A 103 2.66 7.97 13.19
CA LEU A 103 3.43 8.96 13.96
C LEU A 103 2.64 10.27 14.09
N VAL A 104 2.14 10.80 12.97
CA VAL A 104 1.33 12.03 12.96
C VAL A 104 0.10 11.87 13.86
N ALA A 105 -0.61 10.74 13.74
CA ALA A 105 -1.79 10.48 14.55
C ALA A 105 -1.47 10.38 16.05
N PHE A 106 -0.35 9.73 16.41
CA PHE A 106 0.13 9.62 17.79
C PHE A 106 0.40 11.00 18.40
N PHE A 107 1.21 11.82 17.74
CA PHE A 107 1.60 13.14 18.24
C PHE A 107 0.47 14.16 18.22
N SER A 108 -0.50 14.03 17.30
CA SER A 108 -1.68 14.90 17.24
C SER A 108 -2.74 14.57 18.29
N SER A 109 -2.59 13.44 19.00
CA SER A 109 -3.55 12.97 20.00
C SER A 109 -3.07 13.11 21.45
N LYS A 110 -1.89 13.69 21.64
CA LYS A 110 -1.40 14.20 22.91
C LYS A 110 -1.74 15.66 23.05
#